data_AF-A0A7K0TP44-F1
#
_entry.id   AF-A0A7K0TP44-F1
#
_cell.length_a   1.000
_cell.length_b   1.000
_cell.length_c   1.000
_cell.angle_alpha   90.00
_cell.angle_beta   90.00
_cell.angle_gamma   90.00
#
_symmetry.space_group_name_H-M   'P 1'
#
loop_
_entity.id
_entity.type
_entity.pdbx_description
1 polymer ?
#
loop_
_entity_poly.entity_id
_entity_poly.type
_entity_poly.pdbx_seq_one_letter_code
_entity_poly.pdbx_strand_id
1 'polypeptide(L)'
;MSQSRLGRRFVSAVAVSILAFTAVALGSSSGMAAPQADLREVEAQVRDLEMQAGAAHEEASRAADRLSAVRQKLDSVQGRLQSQRKELNQTQAVLEDLARSLYASGGIDPALGLLLAEDPVEFLAQASVMGQVASSQAGLIRQAQTGRLRLAQTEAEAADQ
;
A
#
# COMPACT_ATOMS: atom_id res chain seq x y z
N MET A 1 -27.07 5.00 -15.68
CA MET A 1 -26.05 5.83 -15.01
C MET A 1 -26.69 6.45 -13.77
N SER A 2 -26.33 6.00 -12.57
CA SER A 2 -26.70 6.71 -11.34
C SER A 2 -25.74 6.34 -10.20
N GLN A 3 -25.16 7.40 -9.65
CA GLN A 3 -24.45 7.55 -8.38
C GLN A 3 -23.12 6.82 -8.12
N SER A 4 -22.07 7.63 -8.28
CA SER A 4 -20.84 7.64 -7.50
C SER A 4 -20.90 8.98 -6.72
N ARG A 5 -20.65 9.14 -5.42
CA ARG A 5 -19.40 8.88 -4.69
C ARG A 5 -19.51 9.45 -3.26
N LEU A 6 -18.68 8.90 -2.37
CA LEU A 6 -18.02 9.51 -1.20
C LEU A 6 -18.95 9.95 -0.04
N GLY A 7 -18.92 9.33 1.15
CA GLY A 7 -17.76 8.78 1.85
C GLY A 7 -16.93 9.91 2.47
N ARG A 8 -17.48 10.60 3.48
CA ARG A 8 -16.71 11.40 4.45
C ARG A 8 -17.59 11.81 5.64
N ARG A 9 -17.66 10.95 6.65
CA ARG A 9 -18.18 11.29 7.98
C ARG A 9 -17.35 10.61 9.05
N PHE A 10 -16.09 11.04 9.19
CA PHE A 10 -15.35 10.89 10.44
C PHE A 10 -14.43 12.11 10.57
N VAL A 11 -15.03 13.25 10.90
CA VAL A 11 -14.33 14.30 11.63
C VAL A 11 -14.96 14.26 13.01
N SER A 12 -14.41 13.40 13.87
CA SER A 12 -14.67 13.48 15.30
C SER A 12 -14.11 14.83 15.74
N ALA A 13 -15.00 15.80 15.93
CA ALA A 13 -14.65 17.12 16.42
C ALA A 13 -14.13 16.96 17.85
N VAL A 14 -12.81 17.07 18.03
CA VAL A 14 -12.21 17.25 19.35
C VAL A 14 -12.50 18.68 19.77
N ALA A 15 -13.60 18.87 20.49
CA ALA A 15 -13.91 20.14 21.14
C ALA A 15 -13.02 20.27 22.38
N VAL A 16 -11.97 21.09 22.29
CA VAL A 16 -11.20 21.51 23.46
C VAL A 16 -11.96 22.64 24.13
N SER A 17 -12.74 22.31 25.15
CA SER A 17 -13.43 23.30 26.00
C SER A 17 -12.44 23.84 27.03
N ILE A 18 -11.84 24.99 26.77
CA ILE A 18 -11.03 25.71 27.79
C ILE A 18 -12.00 26.44 28.73
N LEU A 19 -12.23 25.91 29.92
CA LEU A 19 -12.98 26.60 30.99
C LEU A 19 -12.00 27.43 31.83
N ALA A 20 -12.11 28.75 31.73
CA ALA A 20 -11.37 29.69 32.59
C ALA A 20 -12.07 29.79 33.96
N PHE A 21 -11.40 29.37 35.03
CA PHE A 21 -11.88 29.56 36.41
C PHE A 21 -11.54 30.97 36.90
N THR A 22 -12.56 31.83 37.07
CA THR A 22 -12.43 33.11 37.79
C THR A 22 -12.63 32.87 39.29
N ALA A 23 -11.57 32.92 40.09
CA ALA A 23 -11.66 32.85 41.55
C ALA A 23 -12.27 34.16 42.10
N VAL A 24 -13.47 34.09 42.68
CA VAL A 24 -14.08 35.21 43.39
C VAL A 24 -13.49 35.27 44.80
N ALA A 25 -12.70 36.31 45.09
CA ALA A 25 -12.25 36.63 46.44
C ALA A 25 -13.41 37.26 47.22
N LEU A 26 -14.09 36.50 48.08
CA LEU A 26 -15.13 37.03 48.98
C LEU A 26 -14.52 37.46 50.32
N GLY A 27 -14.89 38.68 50.72
CA GLY A 27 -14.43 39.36 51.92
C GLY A 27 -14.79 38.66 53.22
N SER A 28 -13.96 38.96 54.22
CA SER A 28 -14.03 38.46 55.60
C SER A 28 -15.30 38.88 56.34
N SER A 29 -16.11 37.91 56.77
CA SER A 29 -16.99 38.05 57.94
C SER A 29 -17.09 36.74 58.71
N SER A 30 -16.91 36.86 60.01
CA SER A 30 -16.85 35.87 61.08
C SER A 30 -17.99 34.84 61.12
N GLY A 31 -17.62 33.55 61.15
CA GLY A 31 -18.50 32.41 61.35
C GLY A 31 -17.86 31.13 60.79
N MET A 32 -16.98 30.49 61.56
CA MET A 32 -16.26 29.28 61.13
C MET A 32 -17.19 28.07 61.02
N ALA A 33 -17.67 27.81 59.81
CA ALA A 33 -17.94 26.49 59.27
C ALA A 33 -17.52 26.53 57.79
N ALA A 34 -16.28 26.13 57.54
CA ALA A 34 -15.63 26.22 56.24
C ALA A 34 -16.37 25.42 55.14
N PRO A 35 -16.25 25.82 53.84
CA PRO A 35 -16.95 25.23 52.69
C PRO A 35 -16.38 23.86 52.30
N GLN A 36 -16.41 22.89 53.23
CA GLN A 36 -15.86 21.56 53.03
C GLN A 36 -16.71 20.70 52.08
N ALA A 37 -18.00 21.04 51.89
CA ALA A 37 -18.85 20.40 50.90
C ALA A 37 -18.42 20.80 49.47
N ASP A 38 -18.02 22.05 49.27
CA ASP A 38 -17.64 22.63 47.97
C ASP A 38 -16.28 22.09 47.47
N LEU A 39 -15.29 21.99 48.37
CA LEU A 39 -13.97 21.42 48.04
C LEU A 39 -14.03 19.96 47.58
N ARG A 40 -14.87 19.12 48.22
CA ARG A 40 -15.02 17.71 47.83
C ARG A 40 -15.68 17.55 46.47
N GLU A 41 -16.61 18.45 46.14
CA GLU A 41 -17.26 18.47 44.84
C GLU A 41 -16.28 18.87 43.73
N VAL A 42 -15.46 19.90 43.97
CA VAL A 42 -14.38 20.30 43.05
C VAL A 42 -13.38 19.16 42.86
N GLU A 43 -12.94 18.49 43.93
CA GLU A 43 -12.04 17.32 43.81
C GLU A 43 -12.67 16.18 42.99
N ALA A 44 -13.97 15.92 43.15
CA ALA A 44 -14.66 14.90 42.37
C ALA A 44 -14.73 15.28 40.89
N GLN A 45 -14.99 16.55 40.57
CA GLN A 45 -14.99 17.06 39.19
C GLN A 45 -13.58 17.00 38.56
N VAL A 46 -12.52 17.35 39.30
CA VAL A 46 -11.14 17.23 38.81
C VAL A 46 -10.80 15.78 38.52
N ARG A 47 -11.11 14.84 39.43
CA ARG A 47 -10.89 13.41 39.21
C ARG A 47 -11.64 12.90 37.98
N ASP A 48 -12.89 13.33 37.80
CA ASP A 48 -13.69 12.96 36.62
C ASP A 48 -13.07 13.49 35.32
N LEU A 49 -12.63 14.75 35.30
CA LEU A 49 -11.92 15.34 34.17
C LEU A 49 -10.59 14.64 33.88
N GLU A 50 -9.81 14.28 34.90
CA GLU A 50 -8.57 13.52 34.75
C GLU A 50 -8.84 12.13 34.15
N MET A 51 -9.88 11.43 34.61
CA MET A 51 -10.30 10.16 34.03
C MET A 51 -10.73 10.31 32.57
N GLN A 52 -11.53 11.34 32.26
CA GLN A 52 -11.96 11.62 30.88
C GLN A 52 -10.77 11.96 29.97
N ALA A 53 -9.82 12.78 30.45
CA ALA A 53 -8.61 13.11 29.72
C ALA A 53 -7.74 11.87 29.47
N GLY A 54 -7.61 10.99 30.47
CA GLY A 54 -6.92 9.70 30.35
C GLY A 54 -7.58 8.80 29.30
N ALA A 55 -8.90 8.65 29.34
CA ALA A 55 -9.66 7.85 28.38
C ALA A 55 -9.52 8.39 26.94
N ALA A 56 -9.60 9.72 26.77
CA ALA A 56 -9.42 10.37 25.48
C ALA A 56 -7.99 10.17 24.93
N HIS A 57 -6.97 10.24 25.79
CA HIS A 57 -5.59 9.99 25.39
C HIS A 57 -5.36 8.53 24.96
N GLU A 58 -5.99 7.58 25.66
CA GLU A 58 -5.93 6.17 25.31
C GLU A 58 -6.62 5.90 23.96
N GLU A 59 -7.80 6.49 23.72
CA GLU A 59 -8.49 6.37 22.43
C GLU A 59 -7.68 6.99 21.28
N ALA A 60 -7.08 8.15 21.49
CA ALA A 60 -6.21 8.79 20.51
C ALA A 60 -4.97 7.92 20.20
N SER A 61 -4.37 7.32 21.22
CA SER A 61 -3.23 6.40 21.06
C SER A 61 -3.61 5.17 20.24
N ARG A 62 -4.75 4.53 20.57
CA ARG A 62 -5.28 3.39 19.80
C ARG A 62 -5.59 3.76 18.35
N ALA A 63 -6.10 4.97 18.10
CA ALA A 63 -6.34 5.46 16.75
C ALA A 63 -5.04 5.70 15.98
N ALA A 64 -4.01 6.26 16.63
CA ALA A 64 -2.69 6.45 16.05
C ALA A 64 -2.03 5.11 15.68
N ASP A 65 -2.14 4.10 16.54
CA ASP A 65 -1.62 2.76 16.28
C ASP A 65 -2.30 2.11 15.06
N ARG A 66 -3.63 2.22 14.96
CA ARG A 66 -4.39 1.74 13.79
C ARG A 66 -3.97 2.45 12.51
N LEU A 67 -3.79 3.78 12.56
CA LEU A 67 -3.33 4.56 11.42
C LEU A 67 -1.93 4.14 10.98
N SER A 68 -1.01 3.93 11.93
CA SER A 68 0.35 3.46 11.65
C SER A 68 0.31 2.09 10.95
N ALA A 69 -0.51 1.16 11.45
CA ALA A 69 -0.67 -0.16 10.85
C ALA A 69 -1.21 -0.10 9.41
N VAL A 70 -2.20 0.74 9.13
CA VAL A 70 -2.75 0.94 7.77
C VAL A 70 -1.69 1.54 6.84
N ARG A 71 -0.93 2.55 7.31
CA ARG A 71 0.16 3.15 6.53
C ARG A 71 1.23 2.13 6.16
N GLN A 72 1.67 1.31 7.11
CA GLN A 72 2.65 0.24 6.84
C GLN A 72 2.16 -0.77 5.79
N LYS A 73 0.87 -1.16 5.85
CA LYS A 73 0.27 -2.02 4.82
C LYS A 73 0.27 -1.36 3.45
N LEU A 74 -0.13 -0.09 3.39
CA LEU A 74 -0.13 0.68 2.15
C LEU A 74 1.28 0.79 1.55
N ASP A 75 2.28 1.13 2.36
CA ASP A 75 3.68 1.23 1.92
C ASP A 75 4.21 -0.11 1.39
N SER A 76 3.86 -1.22 2.07
CA SER A 76 4.19 -2.57 1.62
C SER A 76 3.55 -2.93 0.28
N VAL A 77 2.26 -2.64 0.09
CA VAL A 77 1.55 -2.84 -1.18
C VAL A 77 2.16 -1.99 -2.30
N GLN A 78 2.44 -0.71 -2.04
CA GLN A 78 3.08 0.18 -3.00
C GLN A 78 4.49 -0.30 -3.38
N GLY A 79 5.28 -0.78 -2.42
CA GLY A 79 6.60 -1.36 -2.67
C GLY A 79 6.52 -2.61 -3.55
N ARG A 80 5.54 -3.49 -3.32
CA ARG A 80 5.26 -4.65 -4.17
C ARG A 80 4.87 -4.23 -5.59
N LEU A 81 3.99 -3.25 -5.74
CA LEU A 81 3.57 -2.72 -7.06
C LEU A 81 4.76 -2.20 -7.86
N GLN A 82 5.61 -1.37 -7.25
CA GLN A 82 6.80 -0.83 -7.93
C GLN A 82 7.76 -1.95 -8.36
N SER A 83 7.99 -2.93 -7.49
CA SER A 83 8.88 -4.07 -7.78
C SER A 83 8.34 -4.94 -8.92
N GLN A 84 7.06 -5.28 -8.89
CA GLN A 84 6.41 -6.08 -9.94
C GLN A 84 6.37 -5.36 -11.29
N ARG A 85 6.08 -4.04 -11.29
CA ARG A 85 6.16 -3.22 -12.52
C ARG A 85 7.56 -3.21 -13.10
N LYS A 86 8.60 -3.10 -12.25
CA LYS A 86 9.99 -3.14 -12.69
C LYS A 86 10.35 -4.49 -13.33
N GLU A 87 9.99 -5.61 -12.70
CA GLU A 87 10.23 -6.96 -13.23
C GLU A 87 9.51 -7.18 -14.57
N LEU A 88 8.25 -6.74 -14.66
CA LEU A 88 7.47 -6.84 -15.89
C LEU A 88 8.09 -6.01 -17.02
N ASN A 89 8.52 -4.78 -16.73
CA ASN A 89 9.18 -3.91 -17.71
C ASN A 89 10.50 -4.50 -18.19
N GLN A 90 11.30 -5.11 -17.30
CA GLN A 90 12.53 -5.80 -17.70
C GLN A 90 12.24 -6.97 -18.64
N THR A 91 11.24 -7.79 -18.32
CA THR A 91 10.84 -8.91 -19.18
C THR A 91 10.34 -8.40 -20.55
N GLN A 92 9.56 -7.32 -20.55
CA GLN A 92 9.09 -6.69 -21.79
C GLN A 92 10.24 -6.11 -22.62
N ALA A 93 11.24 -5.50 -22.00
CA ALA A 93 12.41 -4.99 -22.71
C ALA A 93 13.20 -6.10 -23.41
N VAL A 94 13.36 -7.27 -22.78
CA VAL A 94 13.99 -8.44 -23.42
C VAL A 94 13.15 -8.93 -24.61
N LEU A 95 11.84 -8.98 -24.47
CA LEU A 95 10.93 -9.37 -25.57
C LEU A 95 10.94 -8.34 -26.71
N GLU A 96 11.05 -7.05 -26.41
CA GLU A 96 11.19 -5.99 -27.42
C GLU A 96 12.50 -6.10 -28.20
N ASP A 97 13.61 -6.41 -27.53
CA ASP A 97 14.91 -6.60 -28.16
C ASP A 97 14.89 -7.82 -29.10
N LEU A 98 14.29 -8.92 -28.63
CA LEU A 98 14.02 -10.08 -29.46
C LEU A 98 13.16 -9.73 -30.69
N ALA A 99 12.07 -8.98 -30.51
CA ALA A 99 11.21 -8.57 -31.62
C ALA A 99 11.96 -7.68 -32.63
N ARG A 100 12.83 -6.78 -32.16
CA ARG A 100 13.69 -5.97 -33.02
C ARG A 100 14.68 -6.84 -33.80
N SER A 101 15.25 -7.87 -33.17
CA SER A 101 16.17 -8.80 -33.85
C SER A 101 15.48 -9.57 -34.99
N LEU A 102 14.25 -10.03 -34.75
CA LEU A 102 13.42 -10.72 -35.75
C LEU A 102 12.98 -9.80 -36.89
N TYR A 103 12.72 -8.52 -36.59
CA TYR A 103 12.40 -7.55 -37.62
C TYR A 103 13.64 -7.17 -38.45
N ALA A 104 14.80 -7.02 -37.80
CA ALA A 104 16.06 -6.68 -38.44
C ALA A 104 16.62 -7.79 -39.34
N SER A 105 16.33 -9.06 -39.05
CA SER A 105 16.69 -10.18 -39.93
C SER A 105 15.86 -10.24 -41.22
N GLY A 106 14.91 -9.32 -41.42
CA GLY A 106 14.17 -9.16 -42.67
C GLY A 106 13.15 -10.26 -42.94
N GLY A 107 12.77 -11.05 -41.94
CA GLY A 107 11.77 -12.12 -42.07
C GLY A 107 12.26 -13.38 -42.77
N ILE A 108 13.57 -13.50 -43.06
CA ILE A 108 14.15 -14.78 -43.50
C ILE A 108 14.21 -15.69 -42.26
N ASP A 109 13.40 -16.75 -42.28
CA ASP A 109 13.33 -17.71 -41.18
C ASP A 109 14.64 -18.52 -41.13
N PRO A 110 15.39 -18.52 -40.00
CA PRO A 110 16.56 -19.39 -39.81
C PRO A 110 16.27 -20.87 -40.12
N ALA A 111 15.01 -21.31 -39.97
CA ALA A 111 14.57 -22.64 -40.36
C ALA A 111 14.73 -22.93 -41.87
N LEU A 112 14.62 -21.91 -42.73
CA LEU A 112 14.90 -22.06 -44.16
C LEU A 112 16.39 -22.30 -44.40
N GLY A 113 17.27 -21.67 -43.61
CA GLY A 113 18.70 -21.96 -43.63
C GLY A 113 19.02 -23.41 -43.25
N LEU A 114 18.33 -23.97 -42.25
CA LEU A 114 18.46 -25.38 -41.87
C LEU A 114 18.04 -26.35 -42.98
N LEU A 115 16.99 -26.04 -43.74
CA LEU A 115 16.51 -26.90 -44.82
C LEU A 115 17.51 -27.02 -45.98
N LEU A 116 18.46 -26.07 -46.08
CA LEU A 116 19.54 -26.08 -47.06
C LEU A 116 20.86 -26.64 -46.50
N ALA A 117 20.90 -27.10 -45.25
CA ALA A 117 22.11 -27.69 -44.66
C ALA A 117 22.48 -28.98 -45.39
N GLU A 118 23.73 -29.09 -45.86
CA GLU A 118 24.23 -30.24 -46.62
C GLU A 118 24.58 -31.44 -45.72
N ASP A 119 24.83 -31.24 -44.42
CA ASP A 119 25.20 -32.28 -43.46
C ASP A 119 24.05 -32.59 -42.47
N PRO A 120 23.54 -33.83 -42.42
CA PRO A 120 22.49 -34.24 -41.47
C PRO A 120 22.89 -34.12 -40.00
N VAL A 121 24.18 -34.20 -39.65
CA VAL A 121 24.66 -34.04 -38.26
C VAL A 121 24.60 -32.55 -37.86
N GLU A 122 25.00 -31.65 -38.76
CA GLU A 122 24.92 -30.20 -38.56
C GLU A 122 23.47 -29.74 -38.41
N PHE A 123 22.56 -30.28 -39.23
CA PHE A 123 21.12 -30.06 -39.11
C PHE A 123 20.59 -30.41 -37.71
N LEU A 124 20.89 -31.61 -37.19
CA LEU A 124 20.40 -32.07 -35.88
C LEU A 124 20.93 -31.21 -34.72
N ALA A 125 22.20 -30.78 -34.81
CA ALA A 125 22.80 -29.89 -33.82
C ALA A 125 22.10 -28.52 -33.82
N GLN A 126 21.91 -27.92 -34.99
CA GLN A 126 21.28 -26.61 -35.11
C GLN A 126 19.79 -26.64 -34.72
N ALA A 127 19.08 -27.72 -35.06
CA ALA A 127 17.69 -27.93 -34.65
C ALA A 127 17.55 -28.01 -33.13
N SER A 128 18.50 -28.67 -32.45
CA SER A 128 18.52 -28.76 -30.99
C SER A 128 18.73 -27.40 -30.33
N VAL A 129 19.66 -26.60 -30.85
CA VAL A 129 19.92 -25.23 -30.38
C VAL A 129 18.69 -24.35 -30.57
N MET A 130 18.05 -24.41 -31.75
CA MET A 130 16.82 -23.66 -32.02
C MET A 130 15.67 -24.07 -31.10
N GLY A 131 15.51 -25.36 -30.83
CA GLY A 131 14.51 -25.85 -29.88
C GLY A 131 14.70 -25.28 -28.47
N GLN A 132 15.95 -25.21 -28.01
CA GLN A 132 16.29 -24.61 -26.71
C GLN A 132 16.01 -23.11 -26.68
N VAL A 133 16.36 -22.39 -27.75
CA VAL A 133 16.06 -20.96 -27.90
C VAL A 133 14.55 -20.69 -27.93
N ALA A 134 13.77 -21.49 -28.68
CA ALA A 134 12.31 -21.38 -28.71
C ALA A 134 11.67 -21.65 -27.34
N SER A 135 12.17 -22.65 -26.60
CA SER A 135 11.73 -22.93 -25.23
C SER A 135 12.00 -21.76 -24.28
N SER A 136 13.18 -21.14 -24.40
CA SER A 136 13.54 -19.94 -23.63
C SER A 136 12.61 -18.76 -23.92
N GLN A 137 12.34 -18.47 -25.20
CA GLN A 137 11.41 -17.41 -25.63
C GLN A 137 9.99 -17.66 -25.09
N ALA A 138 9.50 -18.91 -25.19
CA ALA A 138 8.21 -19.28 -24.62
C ALA A 138 8.18 -19.10 -23.09
N GLY A 139 9.32 -19.34 -22.42
CA GLY A 139 9.50 -19.04 -21.00
C GLY A 139 9.32 -17.55 -20.67
N LEU A 140 9.96 -16.66 -21.43
CA LEU A 140 9.85 -15.21 -21.25
C LEU A 140 8.41 -14.71 -21.43
N ILE A 141 7.69 -15.23 -22.43
CA ILE A 141 6.27 -14.89 -22.65
C ILE A 141 5.43 -15.30 -21.44
N ARG A 142 5.61 -16.52 -20.93
CA ARG A 142 4.91 -17.00 -19.73
C ARG A 142 5.25 -16.16 -18.49
N GLN A 143 6.51 -15.75 -18.35
CA GLN A 143 6.94 -14.87 -17.26
C GLN A 143 6.25 -13.51 -17.36
N ALA A 144 6.16 -12.91 -18.55
CA ALA A 144 5.44 -11.65 -18.75
C ALA A 144 3.94 -11.78 -18.43
N GLN A 145 3.29 -12.87 -18.86
CA GLN A 145 1.88 -13.14 -18.55
C GLN A 145 1.65 -13.28 -17.04
N THR A 146 2.50 -14.05 -16.37
CA THR A 146 2.43 -14.25 -14.91
C THR A 146 2.70 -12.94 -14.17
N GLY A 147 3.67 -12.14 -14.63
CA GLY A 147 3.96 -10.81 -14.09
C GLY A 147 2.75 -9.87 -14.20
N ARG A 148 2.06 -9.86 -15.35
CA ARG A 148 0.82 -9.08 -15.53
C ARG A 148 -0.28 -9.51 -14.57
N LEU A 149 -0.48 -10.81 -14.39
CA LEU A 149 -1.48 -11.33 -13.46
C LEU A 149 -1.17 -10.96 -12.00
N ARG A 150 0.09 -11.11 -11.57
CA ARG A 150 0.53 -10.72 -10.21
C ARG A 150 0.35 -9.21 -9.97
N LEU A 151 0.69 -8.39 -10.97
CA LEU A 151 0.50 -6.95 -10.90
C LEU A 151 -0.98 -6.60 -10.74
N ALA A 152 -1.86 -7.17 -11.58
CA ALA A 152 -3.30 -6.94 -11.49
C ALA A 152 -3.88 -7.38 -10.13
N GLN A 153 -3.43 -8.51 -9.58
CA GLN A 153 -3.83 -8.96 -8.25
C GLN A 153 -3.41 -7.98 -7.15
N THR A 154 -2.18 -7.47 -7.21
CA THR A 154 -1.68 -6.51 -6.22
C THR A 154 -2.36 -5.14 -6.37
N GLU A 155 -2.71 -4.73 -7.58
CA GLU A 155 -3.49 -3.51 -7.83
C GLU A 155 -4.92 -3.62 -7.30
N ALA A 156 -5.55 -4.81 -7.40
CA ALA A 156 -6.83 -5.08 -6.77
C ALA A 156 -6.73 -5.06 -5.24
N GLU A 157 -5.71 -5.69 -4.66
CA GLU A 157 -5.46 -5.64 -3.21
C GLU A 157 -5.26 -4.21 -2.72
N ALA A 158 -4.58 -3.36 -3.51
CA ALA A 158 -4.39 -1.95 -3.20
C ALA A 158 -5.68 -1.13 -3.24
N ALA A 159 -6.63 -1.50 -4.10
CA ALA A 159 -7.92 -0.83 -4.23
C ALA A 159 -8.91 -1.21 -3.11
N ASP A 160 -8.71 -2.37 -2.47
CA ASP A 160 -9.52 -2.86 -1.36
C ASP A 160 -9.08 -2.33 0.02
N GLN A 161 -7.92 -1.66 0.13
CA GLN A 161 -7.45 -0.99 1.35
C GLN A 161 -8.07 0.40 1.53
#